data_AF-A0A101C7M6-F1
#
_entry.id   AF-A0A101C7M6-F1
#
_cell.length_a   1.000
_cell.length_b   1.000
_cell.length_c   1.000
_cell.angle_alpha   90.00
_cell.angle_beta   90.00
_cell.angle_gamma   90.00
#
_symmetry.space_group_name_H-M   'P 1'
#
loop_
_entity.id
_entity.type
_entity.pdbx_description
1 polymer ?
#
loop_
_entity_poly.entity_id
_entity_poly.type
_entity_poly.pdbx_seq_one_letter_code
_entity_poly.pdbx_strand_id
1 'polypeptide(L)'
;MDKFKIIFFLTSLFQLMNCQKMEKEPMAPTYNVQISHTDNKHLITPVEDSLITLEKISAQLPYGSSSGNWGSSGKGFTEQSGTPIGADIKYYAESESAFYHLKANFPIDKVKEFVQRAYAVDESESSKESMKEFINVRDEPDYRKKYNAFAKSYYEMSDLIFGFAPNGMVVVWLGFGPTQIELGQYQAEKITNESEIKRLKEKYQKTYRVDATLFEQLAKEYYLPNESPEKWLKYRTRYNWSPKISSENKNFKLFSINTEYYNGERDILLRPFVENPTVKEKAIPREMNFFWETGKNEAFEGRVFFNWEKANEAFKNVGNFKLNIKIDPDNNSFQVYLNNQPFQADSIRIYKSERRFKESFK
;
A
#
# COMPACT_ATOMS: atom_id res chain seq x y z
N MET A 1 3.01 -54.83 42.38
CA MET A 1 1.99 -54.02 41.70
C MET A 1 2.64 -52.79 41.03
N ASP A 2 3.79 -52.96 40.36
CA ASP A 2 4.65 -51.81 39.98
C ASP A 2 5.26 -51.82 38.57
N LYS A 3 5.23 -52.93 37.83
CA LYS A 3 5.85 -52.94 36.48
C LYS A 3 4.89 -52.46 35.36
N PHE A 4 3.57 -52.62 35.55
CA PHE A 4 2.57 -52.21 34.56
C PHE A 4 2.17 -50.73 34.64
N LYS A 5 2.31 -50.08 35.81
CA LYS A 5 2.04 -48.64 35.96
C LYS A 5 3.13 -47.75 35.35
N ILE A 6 4.37 -48.23 35.30
CA ILE A 6 5.52 -47.50 34.73
C ILE A 6 5.43 -47.42 33.20
N ILE A 7 4.93 -48.49 32.54
CA ILE A 7 4.80 -48.52 31.07
C ILE A 7 3.68 -47.56 30.60
N PHE A 8 2.58 -47.45 31.34
CA PHE A 8 1.48 -46.54 31.00
C PHE A 8 1.81 -45.05 31.25
N PHE A 9 2.78 -44.77 32.12
CA PHE A 9 3.27 -43.42 32.39
C PHE A 9 4.31 -42.96 31.35
N LEU A 10 5.08 -43.90 30.78
CA LEU A 10 6.03 -43.61 29.72
C LEU A 10 5.34 -43.34 28.38
N THR A 11 4.26 -44.03 28.04
CA THR A 11 3.51 -43.78 26.78
C THR A 11 2.72 -42.46 26.81
N SER A 12 2.29 -41.96 27.98
CA SER A 12 1.65 -40.65 28.11
C SER A 12 2.65 -39.48 28.03
N LEU A 13 3.90 -39.69 28.47
CA LEU A 13 4.99 -38.71 28.30
C LEU A 13 5.43 -38.57 26.84
N PHE A 14 5.40 -39.65 26.05
CA PHE A 14 5.71 -39.58 24.61
C PHE A 14 4.64 -38.83 23.79
N GLN A 15 3.38 -38.77 24.24
CA GLN A 15 2.35 -37.95 23.59
C GLN A 15 2.48 -36.45 23.90
N LEU A 16 3.12 -36.09 25.03
CA LEU A 16 3.40 -34.69 25.40
C LEU A 16 4.71 -34.17 24.77
N MET A 17 5.67 -35.05 24.50
CA MET A 17 6.94 -34.67 23.85
C MET A 17 6.84 -34.55 22.32
N ASN A 18 5.79 -35.08 21.69
CA ASN A 18 5.55 -34.90 20.26
C ASN A 18 4.89 -33.54 19.92
N CYS A 19 4.77 -32.64 20.90
CA CYS A 19 4.21 -31.30 20.76
C CYS A 19 5.28 -30.18 20.80
N GLN A 20 6.58 -30.51 20.74
CA GLN A 20 7.66 -29.51 20.89
C GLN A 20 8.71 -29.46 19.78
N LYS A 21 8.48 -30.09 18.62
CA LYS A 21 9.26 -29.83 17.40
C LYS A 21 8.38 -29.94 16.16
N MET A 22 7.38 -29.05 16.04
CA MET A 22 7.13 -28.51 14.71
C MET A 22 8.26 -27.49 14.51
N GLU A 23 9.24 -27.81 13.66
CA GLU A 23 9.88 -26.75 12.89
C GLU A 23 8.71 -25.96 12.31
N LYS A 24 8.49 -24.74 12.82
CA LYS A 24 7.39 -23.91 12.34
C LYS A 24 7.68 -23.66 10.88
N GLU A 25 7.08 -24.44 9.98
CA GLU A 25 7.03 -24.07 8.58
C GLU A 25 6.59 -22.61 8.55
N PRO A 26 7.30 -21.74 7.81
CA PRO A 26 6.97 -20.34 7.79
C PRO A 26 5.51 -20.22 7.38
N MET A 27 4.68 -19.72 8.29
CA MET A 27 3.25 -19.53 8.05
C MET A 27 3.12 -18.65 6.81
N ALA A 28 2.35 -19.12 5.83
CA ALA A 28 2.11 -18.35 4.61
C ALA A 28 1.58 -16.95 4.98
N PRO A 29 2.01 -15.90 4.26
CA PRO A 29 1.53 -14.55 4.56
C PRO A 29 0.02 -14.50 4.40
N THR A 30 -0.62 -13.68 5.21
CA THR A 30 -2.05 -13.36 5.08
C THR A 30 -2.23 -11.88 4.78
N TYR A 31 -3.21 -11.57 3.94
CA TYR A 31 -3.42 -10.21 3.44
C TYR A 31 -4.84 -10.03 2.91
N ASN A 32 -5.32 -8.79 2.92
CA ASN A 32 -6.53 -8.42 2.20
C ASN A 32 -6.24 -8.24 0.71
N VAL A 33 -7.25 -8.42 -0.12
CA VAL A 33 -7.16 -8.11 -1.55
C VAL A 33 -8.05 -6.92 -1.85
N GLN A 34 -7.48 -5.91 -2.50
CA GLN A 34 -8.20 -4.70 -2.90
C GLN A 34 -8.27 -4.62 -4.42
N ILE A 35 -9.44 -4.23 -4.92
CA ILE A 35 -9.64 -3.83 -6.31
C ILE A 35 -10.01 -2.34 -6.33
N SER A 36 -9.19 -1.57 -7.01
CA SER A 36 -9.30 -0.12 -7.10
C SER A 36 -9.29 0.31 -8.55
N HIS A 37 -9.84 1.49 -8.79
CA HIS A 37 -9.92 2.10 -10.10
C HIS A 37 -9.36 3.51 -10.06
N THR A 38 -9.22 4.11 -11.22
CA THR A 38 -8.71 5.46 -11.40
C THR A 38 -9.63 6.54 -10.86
N ASP A 39 -10.91 6.47 -11.19
CA ASP A 39 -12.01 7.26 -10.63
C ASP A 39 -13.36 6.53 -10.84
N ASN A 40 -14.44 7.07 -10.27
CA ASN A 40 -15.76 6.41 -10.26
C ASN A 40 -16.37 6.18 -11.65
N LYS A 41 -15.79 6.71 -12.72
CA LYS A 41 -16.23 6.41 -14.09
C LYS A 41 -15.58 5.15 -14.65
N HIS A 42 -14.46 4.69 -14.09
CA HIS A 42 -13.70 3.54 -14.57
C HIS A 42 -13.94 2.27 -13.73
N LEU A 43 -15.20 2.02 -13.38
CA LEU A 43 -15.57 0.85 -12.59
C LEU A 43 -15.19 -0.46 -13.31
N ILE A 44 -14.57 -1.36 -12.54
CA ILE A 44 -14.18 -2.69 -12.96
C ILE A 44 -14.95 -3.72 -12.15
N THR A 45 -15.54 -4.69 -12.86
CA THR A 45 -16.31 -5.75 -12.22
C THR A 45 -15.74 -7.11 -12.58
N PRO A 46 -15.05 -7.81 -11.65
CA PRO A 46 -14.54 -9.15 -11.88
C PRO A 46 -15.64 -10.15 -12.22
N VAL A 47 -15.34 -11.12 -13.09
CA VAL A 47 -16.27 -12.18 -13.50
C VAL A 47 -15.69 -13.56 -13.20
N GLU A 48 -14.40 -13.73 -13.47
CA GLU A 48 -13.63 -14.91 -13.08
C GLU A 48 -12.30 -14.45 -12.54
N ASP A 49 -11.81 -15.08 -11.49
CA ASP A 49 -10.56 -14.70 -10.89
C ASP A 49 -9.89 -15.88 -10.17
N SER A 50 -8.57 -15.84 -10.15
CA SER A 50 -7.72 -16.73 -9.37
C SER A 50 -6.43 -16.00 -9.04
N LEU A 51 -6.10 -15.92 -7.75
CA LEU A 51 -4.78 -15.50 -7.31
C LEU A 51 -3.88 -16.74 -7.20
N ILE A 52 -2.74 -16.67 -7.87
CA ILE A 52 -1.77 -17.76 -7.93
C ILE A 52 -0.81 -17.56 -6.77
N THR A 53 -0.77 -18.53 -5.85
CA THR A 53 0.12 -18.51 -4.69
C THR A 53 1.21 -19.56 -4.81
N LEU A 54 2.37 -19.29 -4.21
CA LEU A 54 3.52 -20.20 -4.24
C LEU A 54 3.18 -21.55 -3.59
N GLU A 55 2.43 -21.51 -2.49
CA GLU A 55 2.00 -22.66 -1.71
C GLU A 55 0.78 -23.37 -2.31
N LYS A 56 0.26 -22.87 -3.45
CA LYS A 56 -0.98 -23.37 -4.11
C LYS A 56 -2.22 -23.29 -3.21
N ILE A 57 -2.21 -22.36 -2.26
CA ILE A 57 -3.37 -22.00 -1.45
C ILE A 57 -4.33 -21.20 -2.34
N SER A 58 -5.61 -21.58 -2.33
CA SER A 58 -6.64 -20.86 -3.08
C SER A 58 -6.82 -19.45 -2.51
N ALA A 59 -6.71 -18.44 -3.37
CA ALA A 59 -6.97 -17.05 -3.05
C ALA A 59 -7.72 -16.38 -4.22
N GLN A 60 -8.54 -15.39 -3.90
CA GLN A 60 -9.46 -14.76 -4.84
C GLN A 60 -9.62 -13.25 -4.60
N LEU A 61 -10.18 -12.56 -5.57
CA LEU A 61 -10.56 -11.16 -5.47
C LEU A 61 -11.79 -10.97 -4.56
N PRO A 62 -12.01 -9.76 -4.02
CA PRO A 62 -13.26 -9.40 -3.38
C PRO A 62 -14.47 -9.55 -4.31
N TYR A 63 -15.60 -9.94 -3.72
CA TYR A 63 -16.89 -9.94 -4.41
C TYR A 63 -17.38 -8.49 -4.63
N GLY A 64 -17.82 -8.19 -5.85
CA GLY A 64 -18.32 -6.87 -6.23
C GLY A 64 -17.37 -6.10 -7.16
N SER A 65 -17.79 -4.91 -7.54
CA SER A 65 -17.00 -4.01 -8.38
C SER A 65 -15.89 -3.30 -7.61
N SER A 66 -14.95 -2.71 -8.36
CA SER A 66 -13.91 -1.85 -7.82
C SER A 66 -14.48 -0.66 -7.05
N SER A 67 -13.67 -0.14 -6.13
CA SER A 67 -14.04 1.03 -5.33
C SER A 67 -12.82 1.89 -5.02
N GLY A 68 -13.06 3.03 -4.37
CA GLY A 68 -12.00 3.93 -3.93
C GLY A 68 -11.36 4.68 -5.09
N ASN A 69 -10.04 4.84 -5.02
CA ASN A 69 -9.24 5.66 -5.92
C ASN A 69 -7.97 4.90 -6.33
N TRP A 70 -7.20 5.48 -7.25
CA TRP A 70 -5.95 4.89 -7.74
C TRP A 70 -5.02 4.45 -6.60
N GLY A 71 -4.80 3.13 -6.47
CA GLY A 71 -3.96 2.54 -5.44
C GLY A 71 -4.64 2.29 -4.10
N SER A 72 -5.96 2.46 -3.95
CA SER A 72 -6.67 2.12 -2.71
C SER A 72 -8.18 1.97 -2.89
N SER A 73 -8.76 0.86 -2.44
CA SER A 73 -10.22 0.69 -2.45
C SER A 73 -10.93 1.39 -1.29
N GLY A 74 -10.21 1.69 -0.21
CA GLY A 74 -10.78 2.19 1.05
C GLY A 74 -11.61 1.15 1.82
N LYS A 75 -11.64 -0.11 1.36
CA LYS A 75 -12.41 -1.20 1.97
C LYS A 75 -11.55 -2.47 2.05
N GLY A 76 -11.45 -3.05 3.25
CA GLY A 76 -10.91 -4.39 3.46
C GLY A 76 -11.95 -5.45 3.09
N PHE A 77 -11.52 -6.51 2.42
CA PHE A 77 -12.32 -7.72 2.17
C PHE A 77 -11.84 -8.88 3.06
N THR A 78 -12.41 -10.07 2.90
CA THR A 78 -11.95 -11.30 3.56
C THR A 78 -10.45 -11.53 3.31
N GLU A 79 -9.72 -11.76 4.39
CA GLU A 79 -8.28 -12.08 4.38
C GLU A 79 -8.01 -13.34 3.54
N GLN A 80 -7.01 -13.26 2.66
CA GLN A 80 -6.48 -14.35 1.85
C GLN A 80 -5.16 -14.85 2.43
N SER A 81 -4.70 -16.02 2.01
CA SER A 81 -3.42 -16.60 2.44
C SER A 81 -2.62 -17.14 1.26
N GLY A 82 -1.30 -17.19 1.41
CA GLY A 82 -0.37 -17.72 0.40
C GLY A 82 0.44 -16.63 -0.29
N THR A 83 1.73 -16.85 -0.48
CA THR A 83 2.66 -15.91 -1.12
C THR A 83 2.21 -15.62 -2.56
N PRO A 84 1.76 -14.40 -2.91
CA PRO A 84 1.14 -14.12 -4.20
C PRO A 84 2.20 -14.03 -5.30
N ILE A 85 2.16 -14.94 -6.28
CA ILE A 85 3.11 -15.00 -7.40
C ILE A 85 2.47 -14.69 -8.75
N GLY A 86 1.16 -14.46 -8.80
CA GLY A 86 0.47 -14.06 -10.02
C GLY A 86 -1.04 -13.98 -9.87
N ALA A 87 -1.71 -13.67 -10.98
CA ALA A 87 -3.16 -13.61 -11.05
C ALA A 87 -3.66 -13.97 -12.47
N ASP A 88 -4.79 -14.66 -12.54
CA ASP A 88 -5.57 -14.88 -13.75
C ASP A 88 -6.98 -14.32 -13.50
N ILE A 89 -7.31 -13.19 -14.13
CA ILE A 89 -8.53 -12.42 -13.85
C ILE A 89 -9.21 -12.05 -15.16
N LYS A 90 -10.50 -12.36 -15.29
CA LYS A 90 -11.38 -11.85 -16.33
C LYS A 90 -12.39 -10.91 -15.74
N TYR A 91 -12.48 -9.71 -16.28
CA TYR A 91 -13.31 -8.64 -15.75
C TYR A 91 -14.02 -7.87 -16.85
N TYR A 92 -15.09 -7.18 -16.47
CA TYR A 92 -15.78 -6.21 -17.32
C TYR A 92 -15.35 -4.79 -16.94
N ALA A 93 -14.92 -4.01 -17.93
CA ALA A 93 -14.63 -2.60 -17.78
C ALA A 93 -15.83 -1.79 -18.28
N GLU A 94 -16.56 -1.15 -17.36
CA GLU A 94 -17.83 -0.50 -17.68
C GLU A 94 -17.65 0.67 -18.66
N SER A 95 -16.63 1.51 -18.41
CA SER A 95 -16.29 2.65 -19.27
C SER A 95 -15.91 2.27 -20.70
N GLU A 96 -15.48 1.04 -20.94
CA GLU A 96 -15.03 0.58 -22.26
C GLU A 96 -16.01 -0.38 -22.92
N SER A 97 -17.09 -0.74 -22.20
CA SER A 97 -18.07 -1.76 -22.59
C SER A 97 -17.39 -3.05 -23.09
N ALA A 98 -16.32 -3.48 -22.40
CA ALA A 98 -15.45 -4.55 -22.86
C ALA A 98 -15.04 -5.51 -21.75
N PHE A 99 -14.84 -6.78 -22.12
CA PHE A 99 -14.21 -7.76 -21.25
C PHE A 99 -12.71 -7.82 -21.50
N TYR A 100 -11.97 -7.98 -20.42
CA TYR A 100 -10.51 -8.07 -20.41
C TYR A 100 -10.05 -9.33 -19.69
N HIS A 101 -8.91 -9.88 -20.12
CA HIS A 101 -8.21 -10.98 -19.46
C HIS A 101 -6.83 -10.53 -19.00
N LEU A 102 -6.63 -10.42 -17.69
CA LEU A 102 -5.32 -10.25 -17.09
C LEU A 102 -4.70 -11.62 -16.79
N LYS A 103 -3.52 -11.89 -17.36
CA LYS A 103 -2.62 -12.95 -16.92
C LYS A 103 -1.32 -12.33 -16.43
N ALA A 104 -1.15 -12.24 -15.12
CA ALA A 104 -0.01 -11.58 -14.50
C ALA A 104 0.89 -12.60 -13.78
N ASN A 105 2.19 -12.57 -14.08
CA ASN A 105 3.22 -13.27 -13.32
C ASN A 105 4.02 -12.22 -12.53
N PHE A 106 4.01 -12.33 -11.20
CA PHE A 106 4.69 -11.37 -10.34
C PHE A 106 6.18 -11.71 -10.20
N PRO A 107 7.05 -10.72 -9.94
CA PRO A 107 8.48 -10.96 -9.72
C PRO A 107 8.69 -11.75 -8.42
N ILE A 108 8.83 -13.07 -8.53
CA ILE A 108 8.81 -14.02 -7.40
C ILE A 108 9.84 -13.65 -6.32
N ASP A 109 11.07 -13.30 -6.70
CA ASP A 109 12.13 -12.97 -5.72
C ASP A 109 11.78 -11.71 -4.93
N LYS A 110 11.26 -10.69 -5.62
CA LYS A 110 10.77 -9.45 -5.02
C LYS A 110 9.61 -9.73 -4.06
N VAL A 111 8.64 -10.55 -4.46
CA VAL A 111 7.54 -10.96 -3.56
C VAL A 111 8.08 -11.68 -2.33
N LYS A 112 8.92 -12.70 -2.50
CA LYS A 112 9.51 -13.49 -1.41
C LYS A 112 10.25 -12.62 -0.42
N GLU A 113 10.99 -11.62 -0.91
CA GLU A 113 11.68 -10.65 -0.08
C GLU A 113 10.69 -9.79 0.71
N PHE A 114 9.69 -9.20 0.05
CA PHE A 114 8.76 -8.27 0.69
C PHE A 114 7.83 -8.94 1.71
N VAL A 115 7.36 -10.16 1.46
CA VAL A 115 6.50 -10.87 2.44
C VAL A 115 7.21 -11.23 3.73
N GLN A 116 8.55 -11.14 3.76
CA GLN A 116 9.35 -11.33 4.96
C GLN A 116 9.59 -10.02 5.74
N ARG A 117 9.09 -8.89 5.25
CA ARG A 117 9.30 -7.59 5.90
C ARG A 117 8.09 -7.19 6.73
N ALA A 118 8.38 -6.64 7.91
CA ALA A 118 7.43 -5.84 8.68
C ALA A 118 7.94 -4.40 8.75
N TYR A 119 7.21 -3.42 8.22
CA TYR A 119 7.61 -2.01 8.17
C TYR A 119 7.22 -1.26 9.43
N ALA A 120 8.06 -0.33 9.88
CA ALA A 120 7.73 0.56 10.97
C ALA A 120 6.56 1.48 10.60
N VAL A 121 5.60 1.62 11.52
CA VAL A 121 4.41 2.47 11.36
C VAL A 121 4.23 3.46 12.49
N ASP A 122 4.82 3.17 13.65
CA ASP A 122 4.91 4.08 14.78
C ASP A 122 6.09 3.69 15.70
N GLU A 123 6.42 4.56 16.65
CA GLU A 123 7.41 4.26 17.68
C GLU A 123 6.90 3.14 18.61
N SER A 124 7.79 2.22 18.99
CA SER A 124 7.40 1.13 19.88
C SER A 124 7.28 1.56 21.34
N GLU A 125 6.08 1.38 21.89
CA GLU A 125 5.83 1.43 23.34
C GLU A 125 6.31 0.17 24.05
N SER A 126 6.47 -0.94 23.32
CA SER A 126 6.88 -2.24 23.86
C SER A 126 8.40 -2.40 23.94
N SER A 127 9.17 -1.63 23.17
CA SER A 127 10.62 -1.77 23.07
C SER A 127 11.37 -0.46 23.30
N LYS A 128 12.59 -0.59 23.84
CA LYS A 128 13.56 0.51 23.93
C LYS A 128 14.66 0.42 22.86
N GLU A 129 14.65 -0.62 22.04
CA GLU A 129 15.63 -0.77 20.97
C GLU A 129 15.44 0.32 19.89
N SER A 130 16.54 0.66 19.22
CA SER A 130 16.51 1.58 18.09
C SER A 130 15.60 1.04 16.99
N MET A 131 14.73 1.90 16.48
CA MET A 131 13.82 1.55 15.40
C MET A 131 14.58 1.26 14.11
N LYS A 132 14.08 0.30 13.33
CA LYS A 132 14.52 -0.03 11.97
C LYS A 132 13.42 0.39 11.00
N GLU A 133 13.78 0.72 9.76
CA GLU A 133 12.77 1.02 8.71
C GLU A 133 11.84 -0.19 8.49
N PHE A 134 12.42 -1.39 8.51
CA PHE A 134 11.70 -2.65 8.54
C PHE A 134 12.48 -3.71 9.33
N ILE A 135 11.75 -4.73 9.78
CA ILE A 135 12.27 -5.96 10.37
C ILE A 135 12.12 -7.08 9.36
N ASN A 136 13.13 -7.94 9.23
CA ASN A 136 12.95 -9.23 8.58
C ASN A 136 12.38 -10.22 9.59
N VAL A 137 11.15 -10.68 9.36
CA VAL A 137 10.41 -11.55 10.29
C VAL A 137 11.05 -12.93 10.45
N ARG A 138 11.92 -13.35 9.52
CA ARG A 138 12.68 -14.60 9.65
C ARG A 138 13.86 -14.44 10.59
N ASP A 139 14.51 -13.29 10.55
CA ASP A 139 15.66 -12.98 11.40
C ASP A 139 15.22 -12.65 12.84
N GLU A 140 14.01 -12.08 13.01
CA GLU A 140 13.41 -11.74 14.31
C GLU A 140 11.97 -12.29 14.43
N PRO A 141 11.79 -13.61 14.62
CA PRO A 141 10.47 -14.25 14.62
C PRO A 141 9.58 -13.86 15.81
N ASP A 142 10.13 -13.29 16.88
CA ASP A 142 9.41 -12.80 18.05
C ASP A 142 9.11 -11.29 18.00
N TYR A 143 9.34 -10.63 16.85
CA TYR A 143 9.16 -9.18 16.70
C TYR A 143 7.77 -8.69 17.15
N ARG A 144 6.71 -9.48 16.97
CA ARG A 144 5.34 -9.13 17.41
C ARG A 144 5.28 -8.95 18.92
N LYS A 145 5.89 -9.84 19.69
CA LYS A 145 5.97 -9.73 21.15
C LYS A 145 6.92 -8.60 21.56
N LYS A 146 8.03 -8.48 20.85
CA LYS A 146 9.09 -7.51 21.16
C LYS A 146 8.68 -6.07 20.92
N TYR A 147 8.07 -5.77 19.77
CA TYR A 147 7.75 -4.41 19.33
C TYR A 147 6.24 -4.09 19.31
N ASN A 148 5.37 -5.08 19.20
CA ASN A 148 3.93 -4.89 19.02
C ASN A 148 3.07 -5.35 20.23
N ALA A 149 3.64 -5.58 21.41
CA ALA A 149 2.91 -6.13 22.56
C ALA A 149 1.82 -5.20 23.11
N PHE A 150 2.02 -3.88 23.05
CA PHE A 150 1.06 -2.88 23.54
C PHE A 150 0.33 -2.17 22.40
N ALA A 151 1.08 -1.78 21.36
CA ALA A 151 0.57 -1.09 20.18
C ALA A 151 1.31 -1.55 18.94
N LYS A 152 0.64 -1.57 17.78
CA LYS A 152 1.24 -2.03 16.52
C LYS A 152 2.23 -1.01 16.01
N SER A 153 3.52 -1.35 16.10
CA SER A 153 4.65 -0.50 15.71
C SER A 153 5.28 -0.97 14.40
N TYR A 154 5.13 -2.25 14.06
CA TYR A 154 5.53 -2.83 12.78
C TYR A 154 4.38 -3.59 12.11
N TYR A 155 4.23 -3.43 10.79
CA TYR A 155 3.20 -4.06 9.96
C TYR A 155 3.84 -4.99 8.92
N GLU A 156 3.50 -6.28 8.97
CA GLU A 156 3.74 -7.21 7.85
C GLU A 156 2.89 -6.84 6.64
N MET A 157 3.07 -7.56 5.53
CA MET A 157 2.19 -7.42 4.36
C MET A 157 0.72 -7.55 4.82
N SER A 158 -0.07 -6.53 4.52
CA SER A 158 -1.48 -6.45 4.90
C SER A 158 -2.41 -6.44 3.70
N ASP A 159 -1.92 -6.03 2.53
CA ASP A 159 -2.75 -5.82 1.36
C ASP A 159 -2.04 -6.21 0.05
N LEU A 160 -2.77 -6.85 -0.85
CA LEU A 160 -2.46 -6.99 -2.27
C LEU A 160 -3.48 -6.15 -3.05
N ILE A 161 -3.01 -5.09 -3.70
CA ILE A 161 -3.89 -4.06 -4.28
C ILE A 161 -3.77 -4.09 -5.79
N PHE A 162 -4.88 -4.26 -6.49
CA PHE A 162 -4.97 -4.12 -7.95
C PHE A 162 -5.59 -2.77 -8.28
N GLY A 163 -4.91 -1.96 -9.09
CA GLY A 163 -5.38 -0.70 -9.62
C GLY A 163 -5.57 -0.81 -11.11
N PHE A 164 -6.82 -0.74 -11.54
CA PHE A 164 -7.20 -0.82 -12.93
C PHE A 164 -7.34 0.58 -13.51
N ALA A 165 -6.75 0.76 -14.69
CA ALA A 165 -6.83 1.95 -15.52
C ALA A 165 -7.31 1.56 -16.93
N PRO A 166 -7.77 2.53 -17.73
CA PRO A 166 -8.30 2.27 -19.07
C PRO A 166 -7.36 1.48 -19.99
N ASN A 167 -7.95 0.85 -21.00
CA ASN A 167 -7.28 0.03 -22.01
C ASN A 167 -6.50 -1.13 -21.40
N GLY A 168 -7.02 -1.72 -20.32
CA GLY A 168 -6.45 -2.92 -19.69
C GLY A 168 -5.18 -2.69 -18.86
N MET A 169 -4.77 -1.46 -18.57
CA MET A 169 -3.62 -1.22 -17.70
C MET A 169 -3.95 -1.63 -16.26
N VAL A 170 -3.08 -2.44 -15.64
CA VAL A 170 -3.22 -2.84 -14.23
C VAL A 170 -1.90 -2.60 -13.51
N VAL A 171 -1.94 -1.93 -12.36
CA VAL A 171 -0.79 -1.80 -11.46
C VAL A 171 -1.10 -2.55 -10.17
N VAL A 172 -0.11 -3.28 -9.66
CA VAL A 172 -0.25 -4.06 -8.42
C VAL A 172 0.67 -3.47 -7.35
N TRP A 173 0.17 -3.32 -6.13
CA TRP A 173 0.95 -2.89 -4.97
C TRP A 173 0.86 -3.89 -3.82
N LEU A 174 1.90 -3.88 -2.98
CA LEU A 174 1.93 -4.53 -1.68
C LEU A 174 1.78 -3.46 -0.59
N GLY A 175 0.79 -3.62 0.29
CA GLY A 175 0.56 -2.75 1.45
C GLY A 175 1.13 -3.34 2.74
N PHE A 176 1.64 -2.48 3.60
CA PHE A 176 2.22 -2.78 4.92
C PHE A 176 1.72 -1.74 5.93
N GLY A 177 0.39 -1.58 6.03
CA GLY A 177 -0.23 -0.46 6.73
C GLY A 177 -0.08 0.87 5.96
N PRO A 178 0.58 1.91 6.51
CA PRO A 178 0.76 3.20 5.83
C PRO A 178 1.78 3.15 4.68
N THR A 179 2.61 2.11 4.61
CA THR A 179 3.59 1.91 3.54
C THR A 179 2.96 1.09 2.41
N GLN A 180 3.04 1.56 1.17
CA GLN A 180 2.52 0.88 -0.01
C GLN A 180 3.54 0.95 -1.15
N ILE A 181 3.93 -0.21 -1.66
CA ILE A 181 5.04 -0.36 -2.62
C ILE A 181 4.52 -0.96 -3.93
N GLU A 182 4.89 -0.37 -5.06
CA GLU A 182 4.54 -0.91 -6.38
C GLU A 182 5.25 -2.24 -6.61
N LEU A 183 4.47 -3.31 -6.83
CA LEU A 183 4.99 -4.61 -7.21
C LEU A 183 5.36 -4.62 -8.69
N GLY A 184 4.45 -4.16 -9.55
CA GLY A 184 4.65 -4.03 -10.99
C GLY A 184 3.41 -3.55 -11.74
N GLN A 185 3.61 -3.25 -13.03
CA GLN A 185 2.55 -2.93 -13.99
C GLN A 185 2.39 -4.07 -14.99
N TYR A 186 1.13 -4.33 -15.35
CA TYR A 186 0.70 -5.40 -16.22
C TYR A 186 -0.33 -4.88 -17.22
N GLN A 187 -0.53 -5.65 -18.28
CA GLN A 187 -1.45 -5.34 -19.35
C GLN A 187 -2.45 -6.49 -19.49
N ALA A 188 -3.73 -6.20 -19.32
CA ALA A 188 -4.81 -7.13 -19.64
C ALA A 188 -5.12 -7.06 -21.14
N GLU A 189 -5.44 -8.20 -21.73
CA GLU A 189 -5.81 -8.31 -23.13
C GLU A 189 -7.31 -8.15 -23.29
N LYS A 190 -7.75 -7.33 -24.25
CA LYS A 190 -9.17 -7.22 -24.59
C LYS A 190 -9.63 -8.56 -25.19
N ILE A 191 -10.68 -9.14 -24.63
CA ILE A 191 -11.26 -10.37 -25.15
C ILE A 191 -12.09 -10.01 -26.38
N THR A 192 -11.75 -10.61 -27.52
CA THR A 192 -12.43 -10.40 -28.82
C THR A 192 -13.22 -11.61 -29.31
N ASN A 193 -13.02 -12.78 -28.69
CA ASN A 193 -13.74 -13.99 -29.04
C ASN A 193 -15.21 -13.89 -28.63
N GLU A 194 -16.13 -13.92 -29.60
CA GLU A 194 -17.57 -13.71 -29.38
C GLU A 194 -18.21 -14.77 -28.46
N SER A 195 -17.83 -16.04 -28.58
CA SER A 195 -18.41 -17.10 -27.75
C SER A 195 -17.95 -16.97 -26.30
N GLU A 196 -16.71 -16.54 -26.08
CA GLU A 196 -16.19 -16.24 -24.76
C GLU A 196 -16.85 -14.99 -24.15
N ILE A 197 -17.00 -13.91 -24.92
CA ILE A 197 -17.71 -12.70 -24.49
C ILE A 197 -19.14 -13.04 -24.06
N LYS A 198 -19.85 -13.83 -24.88
CA LYS A 198 -21.22 -14.27 -24.56
C LYS A 198 -21.26 -15.03 -23.23
N ARG A 199 -20.36 -16.00 -23.04
CA ARG A 199 -20.25 -16.78 -21.79
C ARG A 199 -19.95 -15.90 -20.58
N LEU A 200 -19.02 -14.96 -20.69
CA LEU A 200 -18.66 -14.05 -19.60
C LEU A 200 -19.79 -13.09 -19.26
N LYS A 201 -20.51 -12.59 -20.28
CA LYS A 201 -21.69 -11.76 -20.09
C LYS A 201 -22.81 -12.51 -19.38
N GLU A 202 -23.14 -13.73 -19.79
CA GLU A 202 -24.12 -14.58 -19.11
C GLU A 202 -23.73 -14.83 -17.64
N LYS A 203 -22.43 -15.09 -17.39
CA LYS A 203 -21.90 -15.25 -16.03
C LYS A 203 -22.01 -13.97 -15.21
N TYR A 204 -21.62 -12.82 -15.76
CA TYR A 204 -21.77 -11.51 -15.13
C TYR A 204 -23.22 -11.26 -14.71
N GLN A 205 -24.16 -11.41 -15.64
CA GLN A 205 -25.58 -11.19 -15.44
C GLN A 205 -26.14 -12.07 -14.32
N LYS A 206 -25.72 -13.35 -14.30
CA LYS A 206 -26.11 -14.30 -13.25
C LYS A 206 -25.50 -13.94 -11.89
N THR A 207 -24.20 -13.64 -11.83
CA THR A 207 -23.48 -13.34 -10.58
C THR A 207 -24.04 -12.08 -9.93
N TYR A 208 -24.18 -11.00 -10.71
CA TYR A 208 -24.59 -9.69 -10.21
C TYR A 208 -26.09 -9.43 -10.29
N ARG A 209 -26.88 -10.42 -10.74
CA ARG A 209 -28.34 -10.34 -10.89
C ARG A 209 -28.78 -9.15 -11.75
N VAL A 210 -28.04 -8.92 -12.84
CA VAL A 210 -28.31 -7.87 -13.83
C VAL A 210 -28.97 -8.53 -15.04
N ASP A 211 -30.18 -8.10 -15.41
CA ASP A 211 -30.83 -8.62 -16.62
C ASP A 211 -30.18 -8.07 -17.90
N ALA A 212 -30.51 -8.69 -19.04
CA ALA A 212 -29.90 -8.33 -20.32
C ALA A 212 -30.21 -6.89 -20.77
N THR A 213 -31.40 -6.39 -20.48
CA THR A 213 -31.80 -5.03 -20.87
C THR A 213 -31.03 -4.02 -20.03
N LEU A 214 -30.98 -4.22 -18.72
CA LEU A 214 -30.23 -3.36 -17.81
C LEU A 214 -28.73 -3.36 -18.14
N PHE A 215 -28.15 -4.52 -18.45
CA PHE A 215 -26.74 -4.61 -18.86
C PHE A 215 -26.45 -3.73 -20.08
N GLU A 216 -27.29 -3.81 -21.13
CA GLU A 216 -27.13 -2.99 -22.35
C GLU A 216 -27.35 -1.50 -22.09
N GLN A 217 -28.23 -1.15 -21.17
CA GLN A 217 -28.46 0.25 -20.76
C GLN A 217 -27.22 0.81 -20.06
N LEU A 218 -26.70 0.12 -19.04
CA LEU A 218 -25.52 0.56 -18.30
C LEU A 218 -24.27 0.59 -19.18
N ALA A 219 -24.11 -0.38 -20.08
CA ALA A 219 -23.02 -0.40 -21.06
C ALA A 219 -23.02 0.85 -21.95
N LYS A 220 -24.21 1.38 -22.32
CA LYS A 220 -24.32 2.63 -23.09
C LYS A 220 -24.14 3.86 -22.23
N GLU A 221 -24.70 3.87 -21.02
CA GLU A 221 -24.66 5.00 -20.09
C GLU A 221 -23.23 5.32 -19.64
N TYR A 222 -22.44 4.29 -19.32
CA TYR A 222 -21.10 4.45 -18.79
C TYR A 222 -20.01 4.48 -19.86
N TYR A 223 -20.34 4.22 -21.13
CA TYR A 223 -19.33 4.18 -22.19
C TYR A 223 -18.62 5.53 -22.37
N LEU A 224 -17.29 5.50 -22.24
CA LEU A 224 -16.40 6.62 -22.43
C LEU A 224 -15.47 6.33 -23.63
N PRO A 225 -15.73 6.93 -24.80
CA PRO A 225 -14.86 6.74 -25.94
C PRO A 225 -13.52 7.48 -25.75
N ASN A 226 -12.44 6.88 -26.25
CA ASN A 226 -11.08 7.45 -26.28
C ASN A 226 -10.39 7.60 -24.92
N GLU A 227 -10.76 6.78 -23.94
CA GLU A 227 -10.02 6.68 -22.69
C GLU A 227 -8.58 6.20 -22.93
N SER A 228 -7.64 6.68 -22.12
CA SER A 228 -6.21 6.41 -22.27
C SER A 228 -5.52 6.21 -20.92
N PRO A 229 -4.63 5.21 -20.78
CA PRO A 229 -3.86 4.99 -19.56
C PRO A 229 -2.71 5.98 -19.37
N GLU A 230 -2.45 6.88 -20.33
CA GLU A 230 -1.24 7.71 -20.40
C GLU A 230 -0.98 8.51 -19.11
N LYS A 231 -2.03 9.03 -18.49
CA LYS A 231 -1.94 9.76 -17.21
C LYS A 231 -1.30 8.91 -16.11
N TRP A 232 -1.78 7.68 -15.92
CA TRP A 232 -1.27 6.79 -14.87
C TRP A 232 0.09 6.19 -15.22
N LEU A 233 0.39 6.02 -16.51
CA LEU A 233 1.75 5.71 -16.97
C LEU A 233 2.73 6.83 -16.58
N LYS A 234 2.37 8.09 -16.84
CA LYS A 234 3.18 9.26 -16.47
C LYS A 234 3.39 9.37 -14.97
N TYR A 235 2.38 9.08 -14.16
CA TYR A 235 2.47 9.15 -12.69
C TYR A 235 3.54 8.25 -12.09
N ARG A 236 3.96 7.19 -12.80
CA ARG A 236 5.05 6.29 -12.40
C ARG A 236 6.45 6.87 -12.64
N THR A 237 6.57 8.09 -13.17
CA THR A 237 7.87 8.78 -13.30
C THR A 237 8.49 8.97 -11.91
N ARG A 238 9.76 8.58 -11.78
CA ARG A 238 10.52 8.65 -10.51
C ARG A 238 11.72 9.58 -10.62
N TYR A 239 12.09 10.15 -9.48
CA TYR A 239 13.24 11.04 -9.30
C TYR A 239 13.97 10.67 -8.02
N ASN A 240 15.27 10.98 -7.96
CA ASN A 240 16.06 10.77 -6.75
C ASN A 240 15.94 11.98 -5.82
N TRP A 241 15.14 11.86 -4.77
CA TRP A 241 14.96 12.97 -3.83
C TRP A 241 14.71 12.54 -2.40
N SER A 242 14.83 13.50 -1.47
CA SER A 242 14.47 13.33 -0.06
C SER A 242 13.72 14.57 0.47
N PRO A 243 12.72 14.41 1.34
CA PRO A 243 12.11 15.54 2.03
C PRO A 243 13.09 16.11 3.07
N LYS A 244 13.01 17.39 3.41
CA LYS A 244 13.68 17.96 4.59
C LYS A 244 12.78 19.03 5.20
N ILE A 245 12.38 18.85 6.45
CA ILE A 245 11.51 19.80 7.15
C ILE A 245 12.31 20.45 8.27
N SER A 246 12.26 21.78 8.34
CA SER A 246 13.05 22.57 9.27
C SER A 246 12.30 23.81 9.74
N SER A 247 12.68 24.35 10.89
CA SER A 247 12.23 25.65 11.39
C SER A 247 13.39 26.35 12.09
N GLU A 248 13.34 27.68 12.16
CA GLU A 248 14.26 28.48 12.98
C GLU A 248 13.80 28.55 14.45
N ASN A 249 12.61 28.01 14.77
CA ASN A 249 12.17 27.88 16.15
C ASN A 249 13.12 26.92 16.91
N LYS A 250 13.74 27.42 17.99
CA LYS A 250 14.77 26.69 18.76
C LYS A 250 14.25 25.41 19.42
N ASN A 251 12.94 25.31 19.63
CA ASN A 251 12.30 24.14 20.24
C ASN A 251 11.70 23.19 19.21
N PHE A 252 11.93 23.41 17.92
CA PHE A 252 11.37 22.59 16.85
C PHE A 252 11.77 21.11 16.96
N LYS A 253 10.76 20.24 17.01
CA LYS A 253 10.91 18.78 16.96
C LYS A 253 9.98 18.19 15.91
N LEU A 254 10.55 17.68 14.83
CA LEU A 254 9.83 16.96 13.77
C LEU A 254 9.71 15.47 14.09
N PHE A 255 8.52 14.88 14.10
CA PHE A 255 8.31 13.48 14.50
C PHE A 255 8.13 12.51 13.33
N SER A 256 7.33 12.91 12.35
CA SER A 256 7.02 12.05 11.20
C SER A 256 6.72 12.84 9.95
N ILE A 257 6.95 12.19 8.80
CA ILE A 257 6.56 12.64 7.47
C ILE A 257 5.89 11.44 6.81
N ASN A 258 4.64 11.56 6.37
CA ASN A 258 4.01 10.59 5.49
C ASN A 258 3.80 11.23 4.12
N THR A 259 4.00 10.43 3.08
CA THR A 259 3.88 10.88 1.70
C THR A 259 2.99 9.93 0.94
N GLU A 260 2.01 10.49 0.24
CA GLU A 260 1.23 9.78 -0.76
C GLU A 260 1.68 10.23 -2.14
N TYR A 261 1.93 9.29 -3.04
CA TYR A 261 2.47 9.57 -4.37
C TYR A 261 1.40 9.44 -5.45
N TYR A 262 1.60 10.13 -6.58
CA TYR A 262 0.67 10.06 -7.70
C TYR A 262 0.57 8.66 -8.34
N ASN A 263 1.62 7.84 -8.27
CA ASN A 263 1.58 6.45 -8.73
C ASN A 263 0.86 5.49 -7.78
N GLY A 264 0.29 5.97 -6.66
CA GLY A 264 -0.40 5.15 -5.67
C GLY A 264 0.48 4.56 -4.58
N GLU A 265 1.81 4.73 -4.63
CA GLU A 265 2.67 4.38 -3.51
C GLU A 265 2.43 5.29 -2.30
N ARG A 266 2.83 4.80 -1.13
CA ARG A 266 2.82 5.55 0.13
C ARG A 266 4.02 5.17 0.97
N ASP A 267 4.59 6.13 1.69
CA ASP A 267 5.62 5.84 2.69
C ASP A 267 5.50 6.73 3.93
N ILE A 268 6.09 6.23 5.01
CA ILE A 268 6.21 6.93 6.27
C ILE A 268 7.68 7.00 6.67
N LEU A 269 8.11 8.18 7.13
CA LEU A 269 9.39 8.41 7.75
C LEU A 269 9.16 8.85 9.18
N LEU A 270 9.75 8.11 10.12
CA LEU A 270 9.63 8.36 11.57
C LEU A 270 10.98 8.82 12.14
N ARG A 271 10.98 9.42 13.34
CA ARG A 271 12.23 9.62 14.11
C ARG A 271 12.94 8.30 14.38
N PRO A 272 14.28 8.22 14.29
CA PRO A 272 15.20 9.32 14.01
C PRO A 272 15.41 9.61 12.51
N PHE A 273 14.84 8.80 11.61
CA PHE A 273 15.10 8.89 10.17
C PHE A 273 14.66 10.22 9.54
N VAL A 274 13.66 10.91 10.10
CA VAL A 274 13.25 12.25 9.66
C VAL A 274 14.32 13.33 9.85
N GLU A 275 15.31 13.11 10.72
CA GLU A 275 16.39 14.08 10.96
C GLU A 275 17.41 14.08 9.83
N ASN A 276 17.70 12.89 9.28
CA ASN A 276 18.65 12.70 8.19
C ASN A 276 18.06 11.78 7.10
N PRO A 277 17.04 12.27 6.37
CA PRO A 277 16.41 11.51 5.31
C PRO A 277 17.40 11.27 4.17
N THR A 278 17.44 10.04 3.68
CA THR A 278 18.28 9.65 2.55
C THR A 278 17.56 9.91 1.22
N VAL A 279 18.34 10.27 0.20
CA VAL A 279 17.84 10.38 -1.17
C VAL A 279 17.49 8.98 -1.66
N LYS A 280 16.25 8.79 -2.11
CA LYS A 280 15.75 7.55 -2.69
C LYS A 280 15.03 7.85 -4.00
N GLU A 281 14.98 6.87 -4.89
CA GLU A 281 14.19 6.96 -6.11
C GLU A 281 12.70 6.84 -5.79
N LYS A 282 11.97 7.94 -5.97
CA LYS A 282 10.57 8.08 -5.55
C LYS A 282 9.75 8.79 -6.62
N ALA A 283 8.47 8.45 -6.71
CA ALA A 283 7.54 9.18 -7.55
C ALA A 283 7.32 10.61 -7.05
N ILE A 284 6.53 11.38 -7.80
CA ILE A 284 6.14 12.74 -7.41
C ILE A 284 5.13 12.65 -6.27
N PRO A 285 5.33 13.38 -5.16
CA PRO A 285 4.36 13.42 -4.07
C PRO A 285 3.06 14.06 -4.57
N ARG A 286 1.93 13.49 -4.20
CA ARG A 286 0.60 14.11 -4.31
C ARG A 286 0.32 14.96 -3.08
N GLU A 287 0.54 14.37 -1.91
CA GLU A 287 0.40 14.99 -0.61
C GLU A 287 1.56 14.56 0.28
N MET A 288 2.09 15.49 1.06
CA MET A 288 2.90 15.15 2.23
C MET A 288 2.24 15.74 3.47
N ASN A 289 2.11 14.92 4.51
CA ASN A 289 1.70 15.36 5.85
C ASN A 289 2.83 15.11 6.85
N PHE A 290 3.04 16.05 7.76
CA PHE A 290 4.14 15.98 8.72
C PHE A 290 3.74 16.57 10.07
N PHE A 291 4.30 16.01 11.13
CA PHE A 291 3.95 16.35 12.50
C PHE A 291 5.15 16.91 13.25
N TRP A 292 4.97 18.04 13.92
CA TRP A 292 6.01 18.65 14.75
C TRP A 292 5.44 19.27 16.02
N GLU A 293 6.35 19.55 16.97
CA GLU A 293 6.07 20.35 18.15
C GLU A 293 7.08 21.48 18.30
N THR A 294 6.68 22.54 19.00
CA THR A 294 7.57 23.64 19.44
C THR A 294 7.53 23.91 20.95
N GLY A 295 6.72 23.15 21.68
CA GLY A 295 6.53 23.30 23.12
C GLY A 295 5.40 22.44 23.66
N LYS A 296 5.18 22.49 24.97
CA LYS A 296 4.08 21.77 25.63
C LYS A 296 2.75 22.31 25.12
N ASN A 297 1.89 21.41 24.61
CA ASN A 297 0.61 21.74 23.97
C ASN A 297 0.73 22.56 22.67
N GLU A 298 1.92 22.61 22.07
CA GLU A 298 2.19 23.28 20.80
C GLU A 298 2.57 22.24 19.74
N ALA A 299 1.61 21.36 19.46
CA ALA A 299 1.70 20.30 18.46
C ALA A 299 0.92 20.67 17.20
N PHE A 300 1.49 20.35 16.05
CA PHE A 300 0.97 20.76 14.75
C PHE A 300 1.06 19.64 13.71
N GLU A 301 0.14 19.71 12.74
CA GLU A 301 0.17 18.93 11.51
C GLU A 301 0.24 19.89 10.32
N GLY A 302 1.21 19.67 9.44
CA GLY A 302 1.38 20.41 8.21
C GLY A 302 1.05 19.52 7.04
N ARG A 303 0.37 20.06 6.03
CA ARG A 303 0.05 19.37 4.79
C ARG A 303 0.42 20.22 3.59
N VAL A 304 1.14 19.62 2.66
CA VAL A 304 1.48 20.22 1.37
C VAL A 304 0.95 19.34 0.24
N PHE A 305 0.27 19.98 -0.70
CA PHE A 305 -0.30 19.36 -1.89
C PHE A 305 0.47 19.83 -3.12
N PHE A 306 0.74 18.93 -4.03
CA PHE A 306 1.48 19.21 -5.25
C PHE A 306 0.59 19.02 -6.46
N ASN A 307 0.77 19.86 -7.47
CA ASN A 307 0.25 19.59 -8.80
C ASN A 307 1.30 18.76 -9.57
N TRP A 308 0.87 17.62 -10.13
CA TRP A 308 1.77 16.68 -10.80
C TRP A 308 2.55 17.33 -11.94
N GLU A 309 1.91 18.09 -12.83
CA GLU A 309 2.55 18.67 -14.01
C GLU A 309 3.64 19.68 -13.62
N LYS A 310 3.33 20.60 -12.70
CA LYS A 310 4.29 21.60 -12.20
C LYS A 310 5.46 20.95 -11.47
N ALA A 311 5.18 19.97 -10.60
CA ALA A 311 6.22 19.26 -9.87
C ALA A 311 7.10 18.42 -10.81
N ASN A 312 6.50 17.75 -11.79
CA ASN A 312 7.21 16.96 -12.78
C ASN A 312 8.16 17.84 -13.60
N GLU A 313 7.69 18.99 -14.06
CA GLU A 313 8.52 19.93 -14.80
C GLU A 313 9.67 20.46 -13.94
N ALA A 314 9.39 20.81 -12.68
CA ALA A 314 10.41 21.31 -11.76
C ALA A 314 11.45 20.24 -11.40
N PHE A 315 11.06 18.97 -11.26
CA PHE A 315 11.95 17.88 -10.85
C PHE A 315 12.82 17.36 -11.99
N LYS A 316 12.40 17.56 -13.25
CA LYS A 316 13.19 17.20 -14.44
C LYS A 316 14.57 17.87 -14.39
N ASN A 317 15.59 17.10 -14.75
CA ASN A 317 16.97 17.55 -14.93
C ASN A 317 17.66 18.11 -13.67
N VAL A 318 17.05 17.99 -12.49
CA VAL A 318 17.63 18.47 -11.22
C VAL A 318 18.69 17.51 -10.68
N GLY A 319 18.65 16.23 -11.09
CA GLY A 319 19.49 15.17 -10.52
C GLY A 319 19.01 14.78 -9.12
N ASN A 320 19.94 14.57 -8.19
CA ASN A 320 19.60 14.27 -6.80
C ASN A 320 19.30 15.58 -6.05
N PHE A 321 18.14 15.68 -5.39
CA PHE A 321 17.76 16.91 -4.68
C PHE A 321 17.08 16.69 -3.33
N LYS A 322 17.02 17.78 -2.56
CA LYS A 322 16.22 17.88 -1.33
C LYS A 322 15.03 18.79 -1.57
N LEU A 323 13.84 18.28 -1.26
CA LEU A 323 12.61 19.07 -1.20
C LEU A 323 12.50 19.65 0.21
N ASN A 324 12.87 20.92 0.37
CA ASN A 324 12.95 21.56 1.67
C ASN A 324 11.62 22.23 2.00
N ILE A 325 11.09 22.01 3.19
CA ILE A 325 9.92 22.67 3.74
C ILE A 325 10.40 23.44 4.98
N LYS A 326 10.31 24.77 4.93
CA LYS A 326 10.72 25.64 6.04
C LYS A 326 9.49 26.19 6.73
N ILE A 327 9.28 25.81 7.98
CA ILE A 327 8.17 26.26 8.81
C ILE A 327 8.56 27.57 9.49
N ASP A 328 7.69 28.56 9.37
CA ASP A 328 7.89 29.87 9.99
C ASP A 328 7.95 29.74 11.52
N PRO A 329 8.74 30.56 12.23
CA PRO A 329 8.96 30.41 13.67
C PRO A 329 7.69 30.50 14.53
N ASP A 330 6.65 31.15 14.01
CA ASP A 330 5.33 31.31 14.63
C ASP A 330 4.37 30.14 14.37
N ASN A 331 4.80 29.14 13.60
CA ASN A 331 4.04 27.96 13.19
C ASN A 331 2.77 28.24 12.35
N ASN A 332 2.61 29.45 11.81
CA ASN A 332 1.38 29.82 11.08
C ASN A 332 1.45 29.54 9.57
N SER A 333 2.65 29.37 9.03
CA SER A 333 2.86 29.05 7.62
C SER A 333 4.18 28.29 7.40
N PHE A 334 4.41 27.85 6.17
CA PHE A 334 5.68 27.31 5.71
C PHE A 334 5.88 27.57 4.23
N GLN A 335 7.13 27.54 3.75
CA GLN A 335 7.44 27.62 2.33
C GLN A 335 8.19 26.38 1.86
N VAL A 336 7.98 26.03 0.58
CA VAL A 336 8.58 24.88 -0.08
C VAL A 336 9.69 25.36 -1.01
N TYR A 337 10.81 24.65 -1.02
CA TYR A 337 11.96 24.96 -1.84
C TYR A 337 12.49 23.70 -2.52
N LEU A 338 12.79 23.82 -3.80
CA LEU A 338 13.51 22.83 -4.59
C LEU A 338 14.93 23.34 -4.82
N ASN A 339 15.95 22.64 -4.31
CA ASN A 339 17.35 23.09 -4.37
C ASN A 339 17.56 24.56 -3.93
N ASN A 340 16.92 24.94 -2.82
CA ASN A 340 16.91 26.28 -2.24
C ASN A 340 16.23 27.36 -3.10
N GLN A 341 15.62 27.01 -4.24
CA GLN A 341 14.75 27.92 -4.99
C GLN A 341 13.30 27.75 -4.54
N PRO A 342 12.53 28.84 -4.37
CA PRO A 342 11.11 28.75 -4.02
C PRO A 342 10.35 27.88 -5.02
N PHE A 343 9.55 26.95 -4.48
CA PHE A 343 8.66 26.10 -5.25
C PHE A 343 7.22 26.37 -4.81
N GLN A 344 6.36 26.73 -5.76
CA GLN A 344 4.95 26.98 -5.48
C GLN A 344 4.19 25.65 -5.40
N ALA A 345 3.85 25.24 -4.19
CA ALA A 345 2.91 24.14 -3.95
C ALA A 345 1.49 24.53 -4.41
N ASP A 346 0.65 23.52 -4.62
CA ASP A 346 -0.76 23.71 -5.02
C ASP A 346 -1.60 24.24 -3.85
N SER A 347 -1.37 23.67 -2.66
CA SER A 347 -1.94 24.15 -1.41
C SER A 347 -1.02 23.80 -0.25
N ILE A 348 -1.02 24.65 0.78
CA ILE A 348 -0.41 24.38 2.08
C ILE A 348 -1.45 24.56 3.18
N ARG A 349 -1.38 23.77 4.24
CA ARG A 349 -2.28 23.85 5.39
C ARG A 349 -1.53 23.51 6.67
N ILE A 350 -1.86 24.21 7.75
CA ILE A 350 -1.38 23.89 9.10
C ILE A 350 -2.58 23.76 10.03
N TYR A 351 -2.55 22.73 10.87
CA TYR A 351 -3.56 22.43 11.86
C TYR A 351 -2.90 22.25 13.22
N LYS A 352 -3.64 22.54 14.29
CA LYS A 352 -3.28 22.02 15.62
C LYS A 352 -3.42 20.51 15.61
N SER A 353 -2.51 19.82 16.28
CA SER A 353 -2.52 18.37 16.40
C SER A 353 -2.64 17.95 17.86
N GLU A 354 -3.46 16.91 18.10
CA GLU A 354 -3.49 16.21 19.38
C GLU A 354 -2.65 14.93 19.37
N ARG A 355 -1.94 14.66 18.26
CA ARG A 355 -1.03 13.52 18.19
C ARG A 355 0.10 13.72 19.21
N ARG A 356 0.47 12.63 19.87
CA ARG A 356 1.57 12.57 20.83
C ARG A 356 2.55 11.51 20.40
N PHE A 357 3.81 11.76 20.68
CA PHE A 357 4.95 10.90 20.37
C PHE A 357 5.75 10.66 21.65
N LYS A 358 6.65 9.68 21.63
CA LYS A 358 7.42 9.28 22.82
C LYS A 358 8.28 10.43 23.37
N GLU A 359 8.80 11.26 22.47
CA GLU A 359 9.66 12.42 22.77
C GLU A 359 8.92 13.77 22.78
N SER A 360 7.59 13.75 22.77
CA SER A 360 6.75 14.96 22.89
C SER A 360 7.10 15.76 24.14
N PHE A 361 6.93 17.08 24.06
CA PHE A 361 7.06 17.96 25.23
C PHE A 361 6.02 17.59 26.29
N LYS A 362 6.47 17.50 27.55
CA LYS A 362 5.65 17.08 28.71
C LYS A 362 5.21 18.24 29.58
#